data_AF-A0A8T3RFC5-F1
#
_entry.id   AF-A0A8T3RFC5-F1
#
_cell.length_a   1.000
_cell.length_b   1.000
_cell.length_c   1.000
_cell.angle_alpha   90.00
_cell.angle_beta   90.00
_cell.angle_gamma   90.00
#
_symmetry.space_group_name_H-M   'P 1'
#
loop_
_entity.id
_entity.type
_entity.pdbx_description
1 polymer ?
#
loop_
_entity_poly.entity_id
_entity_poly.type
_entity_poly.pdbx_seq_one_letter_code
_entity_poly.pdbx_strand_id
1 'polypeptide(L)'
;MTALPQTSPLKSARKSRSRWRLALVAFVLTLFALLVLVAGSAMAYERSLDGRVLPGVTVGGVALDGLDRGAAEERLLAGLPDPTAGQLTLSVGDQSRSLSYAQIGRRYELAPALDEALGLGRHGGPLERAGDHLRTLWRGTSFEVSISYEAAAVERAVAELVSRIEQPLVDARVRSRAGRYVAHPSSPGVEVDEASLRAAAHAALADLGTAAASTAVSAEPLITEPTSRTEIAEAAAHRANIIVAAAVSLVDGSTRHTIPVETVRSWLRVKPDADGDYTIELSSSSVEADLAGLAETVAARAVDAGLGFADDGSVIVVAGTDGRALDTAATSERIVAALESRADGAPDAPVELAISPVAPRYTTAQAETAAPQVVRVSNWTTDYTVNERNFNGNNITIPTSRIHGQSVAPGRQFDFWRAIGTISRAEGYGPGGVIINGRTEPTGAVGGGICTCSTTIFNAALRAGLEMGARRNHYYYIDRYPLGLDATVFRSSSGSTQSMRFRNDTEHPVLIKGINSHGQVRFEIWTVPTGRTVTFSEPRVEDRRTASDTLEYTDDLAPGVRSRTEYPTEGFRSWITRTVKDASGKIVHRDTYYSNYAAIDGITLVGRSPGDPPDGTIVIVG
;
A
#
# COMPACT_ATOMS: atom_id res chain seq x y z
N MET A 1 -15.42 -130.70 -104.71
CA MET A 1 -14.39 -131.25 -103.80
C MET A 1 -14.40 -130.42 -102.51
N THR A 2 -14.12 -131.03 -101.35
CA THR A 2 -13.61 -130.44 -100.07
C THR A 2 -13.90 -128.97 -99.69
N ALA A 3 -14.38 -128.61 -98.48
CA ALA A 3 -14.73 -129.40 -97.27
C ALA A 3 -15.63 -128.63 -96.25
N LEU A 4 -15.99 -129.32 -95.14
CA LEU A 4 -16.84 -128.99 -93.95
C LEU A 4 -16.21 -127.95 -92.98
N PRO A 5 -16.74 -127.66 -91.74
CA PRO A 5 -17.99 -128.01 -91.00
C PRO A 5 -18.83 -126.77 -90.49
N GLN A 6 -20.14 -126.79 -90.13
CA GLN A 6 -20.94 -127.36 -88.99
C GLN A 6 -20.74 -126.69 -87.58
N THR A 7 -21.69 -126.52 -86.61
CA THR A 7 -23.19 -126.65 -86.44
C THR A 7 -23.66 -126.16 -85.03
N SER A 8 -24.93 -125.71 -84.81
CA SER A 8 -25.91 -126.13 -83.73
C SER A 8 -26.93 -125.05 -83.20
N PRO A 9 -28.18 -125.39 -82.72
CA PRO A 9 -29.25 -124.38 -82.41
C PRO A 9 -30.20 -124.50 -81.16
N LEU A 10 -30.69 -123.35 -80.65
CA LEU A 10 -32.06 -122.96 -80.14
C LEU A 10 -32.87 -123.68 -79.00
N LYS A 11 -33.44 -122.91 -78.02
CA LYS A 11 -34.91 -122.76 -77.66
C LYS A 11 -35.22 -121.90 -76.38
N SER A 12 -36.50 -121.71 -75.97
CA SER A 12 -37.00 -120.61 -75.06
C SER A 12 -38.27 -120.90 -74.19
N ALA A 13 -38.55 -120.12 -73.10
CA ALA A 13 -39.83 -120.10 -72.32
C ALA A 13 -40.05 -118.88 -71.35
N ARG A 14 -41.13 -118.85 -70.53
CA ARG A 14 -41.77 -117.68 -69.79
C ARG A 14 -42.49 -118.15 -68.48
N LYS A 15 -43.00 -117.36 -67.48
CA LYS A 15 -42.85 -115.97 -66.92
C LYS A 15 -43.86 -115.76 -65.73
N SER A 16 -43.54 -115.16 -64.55
CA SER A 16 -44.53 -114.86 -63.45
C SER A 16 -44.14 -113.71 -62.46
N ARG A 17 -45.08 -113.25 -61.59
CA ARG A 17 -44.94 -112.13 -60.60
C ARG A 17 -45.68 -112.42 -59.27
N SER A 18 -45.02 -112.36 -58.09
CA SER A 18 -45.71 -112.32 -56.77
C SER A 18 -44.91 -111.83 -55.55
N ARG A 19 -43.57 -111.75 -55.58
CA ARG A 19 -42.72 -111.76 -54.35
C ARG A 19 -42.53 -110.40 -53.64
N TRP A 20 -42.96 -109.28 -54.24
CA TRP A 20 -42.54 -107.93 -53.81
C TRP A 20 -43.16 -107.42 -52.50
N ARG A 21 -44.43 -107.72 -52.21
CA ARG A 21 -45.10 -107.26 -50.97
C ARG A 21 -44.48 -107.88 -49.72
N LEU A 22 -44.09 -109.16 -49.80
CA LEU A 22 -43.43 -109.85 -48.70
C LEU A 22 -42.03 -109.27 -48.43
N ALA A 23 -41.30 -108.93 -49.50
CA ALA A 23 -40.00 -108.25 -49.40
C ALA A 23 -40.10 -106.86 -48.77
N LEU A 24 -41.19 -106.11 -49.03
CA LEU A 24 -41.41 -104.80 -48.42
C LEU A 24 -41.68 -104.89 -46.91
N VAL A 25 -42.51 -105.85 -46.47
CA VAL A 25 -42.78 -106.06 -45.04
C VAL A 25 -41.52 -106.55 -44.31
N ALA A 26 -40.76 -107.47 -44.92
CA ALA A 26 -39.47 -107.90 -44.38
C ALA A 26 -38.47 -106.73 -44.30
N PHE A 27 -38.38 -105.88 -45.33
CA PHE A 27 -37.53 -104.70 -45.33
C PHE A 27 -37.91 -103.72 -44.21
N VAL A 28 -39.19 -103.42 -44.01
CA VAL A 28 -39.66 -102.53 -42.92
C VAL A 28 -39.41 -103.14 -41.54
N LEU A 29 -39.60 -104.45 -41.35
CA LEU A 29 -39.29 -105.11 -40.08
C LEU A 29 -37.79 -105.15 -39.79
N THR A 30 -36.95 -105.43 -40.78
CA THR A 30 -35.48 -105.37 -40.62
C THR A 30 -35.01 -103.94 -40.38
N LEU A 31 -35.60 -102.94 -41.06
CA LEU A 31 -35.30 -101.53 -40.84
C LEU A 31 -35.74 -101.05 -39.44
N PHE A 32 -36.89 -101.53 -38.95
CA PHE A 32 -37.36 -101.23 -37.59
C PHE A 32 -36.50 -101.94 -36.53
N ALA A 33 -36.15 -103.21 -36.73
CA ALA A 33 -35.22 -103.93 -35.84
C ALA A 33 -33.83 -103.28 -35.83
N LEU A 34 -33.34 -102.79 -36.98
CA LEU A 34 -32.12 -102.02 -37.08
C LEU A 34 -32.25 -100.66 -36.35
N LEU A 35 -33.38 -99.96 -36.48
CA LEU A 35 -33.66 -98.72 -35.74
C LEU A 35 -33.70 -98.94 -34.22
N VAL A 36 -34.31 -100.04 -33.75
CA VAL A 36 -34.33 -100.40 -32.33
C VAL A 36 -32.95 -100.84 -31.85
N LEU A 37 -32.15 -101.54 -32.67
CA LEU A 37 -30.78 -101.92 -32.36
C LEU A 37 -29.85 -100.69 -32.31
N VAL A 38 -30.01 -99.74 -33.24
CA VAL A 38 -29.27 -98.47 -33.28
C VAL A 38 -29.67 -97.58 -32.11
N ALA A 39 -30.96 -97.46 -31.79
CA ALA A 39 -31.44 -96.71 -30.64
C ALA A 39 -30.98 -97.34 -29.31
N GLY A 40 -31.05 -98.67 -29.18
CA GLY A 40 -30.56 -99.40 -28.01
C GLY A 40 -29.05 -99.27 -27.83
N SER A 41 -28.28 -99.38 -28.92
CA SER A 41 -26.83 -99.14 -28.93
C SER A 41 -26.49 -97.69 -28.58
N ALA A 42 -27.25 -96.71 -29.11
CA ALA A 42 -27.06 -95.30 -28.79
C ALA A 42 -27.38 -95.00 -27.31
N MET A 43 -28.47 -95.56 -26.75
CA MET A 43 -28.80 -95.42 -25.32
C MET A 43 -27.77 -96.13 -24.41
N ALA A 44 -27.16 -97.22 -24.86
CA ALA A 44 -26.05 -97.86 -24.15
C ALA A 44 -24.76 -97.03 -24.23
N TYR A 45 -24.49 -96.42 -25.38
CA TYR A 45 -23.35 -95.52 -25.61
C TYR A 45 -23.47 -94.23 -24.79
N GLU A 46 -24.64 -93.57 -24.81
CA GLU A 46 -24.97 -92.44 -23.94
C GLU A 46 -24.75 -92.78 -22.46
N ARG A 47 -25.20 -93.95 -21.99
CA ARG A 47 -24.93 -94.42 -20.62
C ARG A 47 -23.46 -94.68 -20.34
N SER A 48 -22.68 -95.17 -21.32
CA SER A 48 -21.24 -95.40 -21.14
C SER A 48 -20.42 -94.11 -21.03
N LEU A 49 -20.99 -92.99 -21.51
CA LEU A 49 -20.43 -91.66 -21.43
C LEU A 49 -21.04 -90.81 -20.30
N ASP A 50 -21.89 -91.37 -19.43
CA ASP A 50 -22.45 -90.62 -18.31
C ASP A 50 -21.34 -90.14 -17.35
N GLY A 51 -21.38 -88.86 -16.97
CA GLY A 51 -20.31 -88.19 -16.23
C GLY A 51 -18.94 -88.06 -16.93
N ARG A 52 -18.80 -88.41 -18.22
CA ARG A 52 -17.52 -88.45 -18.96
C ARG A 52 -17.46 -87.48 -20.14
N VAL A 53 -16.29 -86.89 -20.40
CA VAL A 53 -16.06 -86.02 -21.56
C VAL A 53 -16.22 -86.81 -22.87
N LEU A 54 -16.85 -86.20 -23.88
CA LEU A 54 -17.10 -86.87 -25.16
C LEU A 54 -15.79 -87.12 -25.95
N PRO A 55 -15.68 -88.24 -26.70
CA PRO A 55 -14.55 -88.45 -27.60
C PRO A 55 -14.45 -87.35 -28.66
N GLY A 56 -13.22 -86.92 -28.97
CA GLY A 56 -12.90 -85.79 -29.84
C GLY A 56 -12.89 -84.42 -29.15
N VAL A 57 -13.10 -84.35 -27.83
CA VAL A 57 -13.04 -83.09 -27.09
C VAL A 57 -11.63 -82.81 -26.56
N THR A 58 -11.15 -81.59 -26.81
CA THR A 58 -9.89 -81.07 -26.26
C THR A 58 -10.14 -79.80 -25.45
N VAL A 59 -9.27 -79.54 -24.47
CA VAL A 59 -9.31 -78.35 -23.62
C VAL A 59 -7.88 -77.82 -23.51
N GLY A 60 -7.63 -76.59 -23.97
CA GLY A 60 -6.28 -76.00 -24.03
C GLY A 60 -5.28 -76.82 -24.88
N GLY A 61 -5.78 -77.55 -25.88
CA GLY A 61 -4.99 -78.48 -26.70
C GLY A 61 -4.78 -79.87 -26.09
N VAL A 62 -5.16 -80.10 -24.83
CA VAL A 62 -5.09 -81.41 -24.17
C VAL A 62 -6.33 -82.24 -24.50
N ALA A 63 -6.14 -83.48 -24.94
CA ALA A 63 -7.23 -84.42 -25.23
C ALA A 63 -7.76 -85.11 -23.95
N LEU A 64 -9.09 -85.17 -23.80
CA LEU A 64 -9.78 -85.61 -22.58
C LEU A 64 -10.76 -86.77 -22.81
N ASP A 65 -10.65 -87.47 -23.93
CA ASP A 65 -11.58 -88.51 -24.41
C ASP A 65 -12.00 -89.52 -23.32
N GLY A 66 -13.29 -89.53 -22.95
CA GLY A 66 -13.86 -90.49 -22.01
C GLY A 66 -13.44 -90.32 -20.56
N LEU A 67 -12.69 -89.26 -20.21
CA LEU A 67 -12.30 -88.98 -18.83
C LEU A 67 -13.50 -88.45 -18.03
N ASP A 68 -13.56 -88.83 -16.75
CA ASP A 68 -14.43 -88.17 -15.77
C ASP A 68 -13.75 -86.90 -15.21
N ARG A 69 -14.50 -86.07 -14.47
CA ARG A 69 -14.05 -84.72 -14.07
C ARG A 69 -12.68 -84.70 -13.36
N GLY A 70 -12.44 -85.64 -12.44
CA GLY A 70 -11.18 -85.69 -11.69
C GLY A 70 -10.00 -86.12 -12.56
N ALA A 71 -10.18 -87.18 -13.35
CA ALA A 71 -9.15 -87.61 -14.30
C ALA A 71 -8.86 -86.57 -15.39
N ALA A 72 -9.88 -85.80 -15.81
CA ALA A 72 -9.74 -84.71 -16.77
C ALA A 72 -8.96 -83.51 -16.19
N GLU A 73 -9.21 -83.15 -14.92
CA GLU A 73 -8.47 -82.08 -14.22
C GLU A 73 -7.00 -82.43 -14.02
N GLU A 74 -6.70 -83.65 -13.55
CA GLU A 74 -5.31 -84.16 -13.44
C GLU A 74 -4.63 -84.20 -14.82
N ARG A 75 -5.35 -84.66 -15.85
CA ARG A 75 -4.84 -84.72 -17.24
C ARG A 75 -4.52 -83.35 -17.82
N LEU A 76 -5.25 -82.30 -17.44
CA LEU A 76 -4.98 -80.90 -17.79
C LEU A 76 -3.78 -80.35 -17.03
N LEU A 77 -3.73 -80.53 -15.71
CA LEU A 77 -2.59 -80.07 -14.89
C LEU A 77 -1.26 -80.71 -15.31
N ALA A 78 -1.28 -81.96 -15.78
CA ALA A 78 -0.11 -82.64 -16.35
C ALA A 78 0.11 -82.39 -17.86
N GLY A 79 -0.80 -81.71 -18.55
CA GLY A 79 -0.78 -81.50 -20.01
C GLY A 79 -0.58 -80.05 -20.47
N LEU A 80 -0.89 -79.08 -19.62
CA LEU A 80 -0.71 -77.65 -19.88
C LEU A 80 0.70 -77.18 -19.43
N PRO A 81 1.24 -76.08 -19.99
CA PRO A 81 2.44 -75.43 -19.48
C PRO A 81 2.25 -74.93 -18.04
N ASP A 82 3.33 -74.80 -17.27
CA ASP A 82 3.29 -74.18 -15.94
C ASP A 82 2.84 -72.71 -16.05
N PRO A 83 1.70 -72.31 -15.46
CA PRO A 83 1.19 -70.94 -15.55
C PRO A 83 2.05 -69.95 -14.74
N THR A 84 2.87 -70.43 -13.81
CA THR A 84 3.80 -69.63 -13.01
C THR A 84 5.17 -69.44 -13.68
N ALA A 85 5.44 -70.13 -14.79
CA ALA A 85 6.68 -70.02 -15.54
C ALA A 85 6.74 -68.72 -16.36
N GLY A 86 7.47 -67.74 -15.85
CA GLY A 86 7.73 -66.45 -16.50
C GLY A 86 7.55 -65.26 -15.55
N GLN A 87 7.65 -64.06 -16.11
CA GLN A 87 7.48 -62.80 -15.37
C GLN A 87 6.87 -61.70 -16.24
N LEU A 88 6.17 -60.77 -15.59
CA LEU A 88 5.83 -59.45 -16.12
C LEU A 88 6.95 -58.48 -15.74
N THR A 89 7.61 -57.87 -16.72
CA THR A 89 8.54 -56.75 -16.50
C THR A 89 7.81 -55.44 -16.79
N LEU A 90 7.70 -54.58 -15.78
CA LEU A 90 7.23 -53.20 -15.90
C LEU A 90 8.46 -52.28 -16.02
N SER A 91 8.51 -51.42 -17.02
CA SER A 91 9.58 -50.43 -17.22
C SER A 91 9.01 -49.04 -17.42
N VAL A 92 9.70 -48.03 -16.87
CA VAL A 92 9.41 -46.61 -17.08
C VAL A 92 10.75 -45.86 -17.15
N GLY A 93 11.13 -45.46 -18.37
CA GLY A 93 12.50 -45.04 -18.66
C GLY A 93 13.54 -46.10 -18.21
N ASP A 94 14.62 -45.66 -17.57
CA ASP A 94 15.68 -46.54 -17.05
C ASP A 94 15.26 -47.40 -15.83
N GLN A 95 14.15 -47.09 -15.15
CA GLN A 95 13.69 -47.86 -13.99
C GLN A 95 12.80 -49.03 -14.43
N SER A 96 13.05 -50.22 -13.88
CA SER A 96 12.22 -51.40 -14.14
C SER A 96 11.93 -52.22 -12.88
N ARG A 97 10.86 -53.02 -12.94
CA ARG A 97 10.41 -53.95 -11.91
C ARG A 97 9.92 -55.24 -12.55
N SER A 98 10.51 -56.36 -12.13
CA SER A 98 10.05 -57.70 -12.51
C SER A 98 9.09 -58.26 -11.46
N LEU A 99 8.04 -58.97 -11.92
CA LEU A 99 7.07 -59.71 -11.12
C LEU A 99 6.96 -61.12 -11.68
N SER A 100 7.34 -62.16 -10.91
CA SER A 100 7.13 -63.52 -11.39
C SER A 100 5.64 -63.85 -11.44
N TYR A 101 5.24 -64.75 -12.34
CA TYR A 101 3.83 -65.14 -12.43
C TYR A 101 3.30 -65.84 -11.17
N ALA A 102 4.18 -66.47 -10.39
CA ALA A 102 3.88 -66.92 -9.03
C ALA A 102 3.54 -65.76 -8.06
N GLN A 103 4.24 -64.61 -8.14
CA GLN A 103 4.01 -63.45 -7.25
C GLN A 103 2.67 -62.74 -7.52
N ILE A 104 2.12 -62.85 -8.73
CA ILE A 104 0.78 -62.36 -9.07
C ILE A 104 -0.29 -63.46 -9.06
N GLY A 105 0.03 -64.66 -8.54
CA GLY A 105 -0.93 -65.76 -8.40
C GLY A 105 -1.51 -66.29 -9.72
N ARG A 106 -0.78 -66.19 -10.85
CA ARG A 106 -1.25 -66.60 -12.17
C ARG A 106 -1.54 -68.11 -12.20
N ARG A 107 -2.78 -68.47 -12.52
CA ARG A 107 -3.25 -69.87 -12.54
C ARG A 107 -4.29 -70.10 -13.64
N TYR A 108 -4.51 -71.36 -13.99
CA TYR A 108 -5.64 -71.76 -14.82
C TYR A 108 -6.94 -71.81 -14.01
N GLU A 109 -8.01 -71.23 -14.55
CA GLU A 109 -9.37 -71.47 -14.08
C GLU A 109 -9.95 -72.64 -14.88
N LEU A 110 -9.67 -73.87 -14.44
CA LEU A 110 -10.02 -75.10 -15.16
C LEU A 110 -11.52 -75.43 -15.10
N ALA A 111 -12.22 -75.01 -14.03
CA ALA A 111 -13.59 -75.44 -13.77
C ALA A 111 -14.59 -75.06 -14.88
N PRO A 112 -14.63 -73.81 -15.42
CA PRO A 112 -15.56 -73.45 -16.49
C PRO A 112 -15.35 -74.27 -17.77
N ALA A 113 -14.09 -74.44 -18.21
CA ALA A 113 -13.76 -75.20 -19.41
C ALA A 113 -14.07 -76.70 -19.24
N LEU A 114 -13.91 -77.25 -18.03
CA LEU A 114 -14.35 -78.61 -17.69
C LEU A 114 -15.88 -78.75 -17.63
N ASP A 115 -16.61 -77.75 -17.12
CA ASP A 115 -18.08 -77.75 -17.11
C ASP A 115 -18.66 -77.66 -18.53
N GLU A 116 -18.07 -76.87 -19.43
CA GLU A 116 -18.47 -76.84 -20.84
C GLU A 116 -18.14 -78.17 -21.56
N ALA A 117 -16.95 -78.72 -21.37
CA ALA A 117 -16.54 -80.01 -21.94
C ALA A 117 -17.37 -81.21 -21.42
N LEU A 118 -17.86 -81.13 -20.17
CA LEU A 118 -18.76 -82.12 -19.58
C LEU A 118 -20.25 -81.84 -19.88
N GLY A 119 -20.64 -80.61 -20.21
CA GLY A 119 -22.01 -80.26 -20.64
C GLY A 119 -22.30 -80.61 -22.11
N LEU A 120 -21.27 -80.63 -22.97
CA LEU A 120 -21.40 -80.87 -24.41
C LEU A 120 -22.16 -82.16 -24.73
N GLY A 121 -23.11 -82.11 -25.67
CA GLY A 121 -23.90 -83.24 -26.14
C GLY A 121 -24.84 -83.88 -25.10
N ARG A 122 -25.15 -83.19 -23.99
CA ARG A 122 -26.13 -83.65 -22.97
C ARG A 122 -27.44 -82.88 -22.96
N HIS A 123 -27.38 -81.59 -23.29
CA HIS A 123 -28.54 -80.71 -23.39
C HIS A 123 -29.23 -80.83 -24.76
N GLY A 124 -30.46 -80.32 -24.89
CA GLY A 124 -31.25 -80.40 -26.12
C GLY A 124 -31.99 -81.73 -26.31
N GLY A 125 -32.63 -81.88 -27.47
CA GLY A 125 -33.39 -83.06 -27.86
C GLY A 125 -32.50 -84.23 -28.33
N PRO A 126 -33.04 -85.47 -28.43
CA PRO A 126 -32.26 -86.66 -28.77
C PRO A 126 -31.48 -86.56 -30.10
N LEU A 127 -32.04 -85.85 -31.10
CA LEU A 127 -31.39 -85.63 -32.39
C LEU A 127 -30.23 -84.62 -32.34
N GLU A 128 -30.30 -83.64 -31.43
CA GLU A 128 -29.28 -82.59 -31.26
C GLU A 128 -28.06 -83.19 -30.57
N ARG A 129 -28.26 -83.93 -29.48
CA ARG A 129 -27.21 -84.68 -28.78
C ARG A 129 -26.48 -85.67 -29.70
N ALA A 130 -27.23 -86.42 -30.53
CA ALA A 130 -26.64 -87.31 -31.52
C ALA A 130 -25.82 -86.56 -32.59
N GLY A 131 -26.23 -85.34 -32.94
CA GLY A 131 -25.49 -84.43 -33.81
C GLY A 131 -24.17 -83.96 -33.19
N ASP A 132 -24.19 -83.59 -31.90
CA ASP A 132 -23.00 -83.19 -31.15
C ASP A 132 -21.98 -84.34 -31.02
N HIS A 133 -22.42 -85.54 -30.66
CA HIS A 133 -21.53 -86.71 -30.55
C HIS A 133 -20.89 -87.06 -31.89
N LEU A 134 -21.64 -86.97 -32.99
CA LEU A 134 -21.07 -87.15 -34.34
C LEU A 134 -20.12 -86.00 -34.72
N ARG A 135 -20.41 -84.76 -34.31
CA ARG A 135 -19.56 -83.59 -34.55
C ARG A 135 -18.21 -83.72 -33.85
N THR A 136 -18.17 -84.08 -32.57
CA THR A 136 -16.90 -84.25 -31.85
C THR A 136 -16.08 -85.38 -32.46
N LEU A 137 -16.71 -86.52 -32.81
CA LEU A 137 -16.04 -87.65 -33.46
C LEU A 137 -15.44 -87.34 -34.84
N TRP A 138 -16.05 -86.45 -35.63
CA TRP A 138 -15.61 -86.17 -37.02
C TRP A 138 -14.82 -84.87 -37.21
N ARG A 139 -14.93 -83.89 -36.30
CA ARG A 139 -14.24 -82.59 -36.41
C ARG A 139 -13.50 -82.17 -35.15
N GLY A 140 -13.65 -82.92 -34.06
CA GLY A 140 -13.27 -82.48 -32.73
C GLY A 140 -14.16 -81.35 -32.20
N THR A 141 -13.95 -80.96 -30.94
CA THR A 141 -14.39 -79.67 -30.39
C THR A 141 -13.41 -79.26 -29.30
N SER A 142 -12.87 -78.05 -29.43
CA SER A 142 -11.83 -77.51 -28.55
C SER A 142 -12.37 -76.37 -27.70
N PHE A 143 -12.17 -76.44 -26.39
CA PHE A 143 -12.41 -75.32 -25.47
C PHE A 143 -11.08 -74.68 -25.06
N GLU A 144 -11.10 -73.38 -24.79
CA GLU A 144 -9.94 -72.64 -24.30
C GLU A 144 -9.88 -72.65 -22.78
N VAL A 145 -8.69 -72.48 -22.20
CA VAL A 145 -8.51 -72.41 -20.74
C VAL A 145 -8.22 -70.97 -20.35
N SER A 146 -9.18 -70.35 -19.65
CA SER A 146 -8.99 -69.03 -19.05
C SER A 146 -7.94 -69.05 -17.94
N ILE A 147 -7.16 -67.97 -17.86
CA ILE A 147 -6.21 -67.73 -16.77
C ILE A 147 -6.71 -66.59 -15.88
N SER A 148 -6.52 -66.74 -14.57
CA SER A 148 -6.71 -65.67 -13.59
C SER A 148 -5.38 -65.28 -12.95
N TYR A 149 -5.33 -64.07 -12.40
CA TYR A 149 -4.21 -63.55 -11.63
C TYR A 149 -4.72 -62.46 -10.67
N GLU A 150 -3.94 -62.12 -9.65
CA GLU A 150 -4.26 -61.08 -8.68
C GLU A 150 -4.00 -59.68 -9.28
N ALA A 151 -5.04 -59.04 -9.82
CA ALA A 151 -4.95 -57.67 -10.31
C ALA A 151 -4.36 -56.72 -9.24
N ALA A 152 -4.77 -56.87 -7.98
CA ALA A 152 -4.24 -56.09 -6.85
C ALA A 152 -2.74 -56.31 -6.56
N ALA A 153 -2.09 -57.33 -7.13
CA ALA A 153 -0.63 -57.48 -7.09
C ALA A 153 0.06 -56.68 -8.20
N VAL A 154 -0.54 -56.63 -9.40
CA VAL A 154 -0.08 -55.78 -10.52
C VAL A 154 -0.23 -54.30 -10.18
N GLU A 155 -1.42 -53.89 -9.72
CA GLU A 155 -1.75 -52.50 -9.34
C GLU A 155 -0.76 -51.95 -8.29
N ARG A 156 -0.49 -52.70 -7.21
CA ARG A 156 0.51 -52.33 -6.19
C ARG A 156 1.92 -52.21 -6.78
N ALA A 157 2.29 -53.14 -7.65
CA ALA A 157 3.63 -53.17 -8.21
C ALA A 157 3.89 -52.02 -9.21
N VAL A 158 2.86 -51.59 -9.94
CA VAL A 158 2.86 -50.36 -10.74
C VAL A 158 2.95 -49.13 -9.83
N ALA A 159 2.05 -48.99 -8.85
CA ALA A 159 2.03 -47.83 -7.94
C ALA A 159 3.37 -47.64 -7.20
N GLU A 160 3.95 -48.73 -6.68
CA GLU A 160 5.28 -48.73 -6.04
C GLU A 160 6.45 -48.49 -7.01
N LEU A 161 6.29 -48.67 -8.33
CA LEU A 161 7.28 -48.30 -9.35
C LEU A 161 7.16 -46.80 -9.66
N VAL A 162 5.95 -46.32 -9.91
CA VAL A 162 5.62 -44.92 -10.17
C VAL A 162 6.06 -44.04 -8.99
N SER A 163 5.79 -44.43 -7.75
CA SER A 163 6.18 -43.69 -6.54
C SER A 163 7.70 -43.63 -6.27
N ARG A 164 8.55 -44.19 -7.14
CA ARG A 164 10.03 -44.05 -7.11
C ARG A 164 10.58 -43.23 -8.28
N ILE A 165 9.70 -42.80 -9.18
CA ILE A 165 10.03 -42.10 -10.42
C ILE A 165 9.45 -40.68 -10.35
N GLU A 166 8.20 -40.57 -9.88
CA GLU A 166 7.49 -39.30 -9.80
C GLU A 166 8.16 -38.32 -8.85
N GLN A 167 8.28 -37.07 -9.32
CA GLN A 167 8.91 -35.97 -8.63
C GLN A 167 8.08 -34.70 -8.87
N PRO A 168 7.73 -33.95 -7.82
CA PRO A 168 6.91 -32.75 -7.98
C PRO A 168 7.69 -31.66 -8.70
N LEU A 169 7.03 -30.96 -9.63
CA LEU A 169 7.55 -29.76 -10.28
C LEU A 169 7.84 -28.67 -9.23
N VAL A 170 9.04 -28.10 -9.26
CA VAL A 170 9.43 -27.00 -8.36
C VAL A 170 10.11 -25.88 -9.16
N ASP A 171 9.45 -24.73 -9.26
CA ASP A 171 10.07 -23.49 -9.76
C ASP A 171 11.17 -22.97 -8.83
N ALA A 172 12.24 -22.43 -9.43
CA ALA A 172 13.29 -21.71 -8.73
C ALA A 172 12.74 -20.40 -8.13
N ARG A 173 13.19 -20.04 -6.92
CA ARG A 173 12.63 -18.91 -6.15
C ARG A 173 13.71 -18.04 -5.52
N VAL A 174 13.75 -16.75 -5.88
CA VAL A 174 14.61 -15.78 -5.17
C VAL A 174 13.99 -15.40 -3.82
N ARG A 175 14.79 -15.38 -2.75
CA ARG A 175 14.41 -14.93 -1.40
C ARG A 175 15.49 -14.07 -0.77
N SER A 176 15.09 -13.11 0.07
CA SER A 176 16.03 -12.37 0.92
C SER A 176 16.32 -13.16 2.21
N ARG A 177 17.60 -13.36 2.52
CA ARG A 177 18.09 -14.04 3.73
C ARG A 177 19.31 -13.30 4.27
N ALA A 178 19.27 -12.91 5.54
CA ALA A 178 20.35 -12.15 6.21
C ALA A 178 20.82 -10.90 5.43
N GLY A 179 19.89 -10.21 4.76
CA GLY A 179 20.19 -9.01 3.96
C GLY A 179 20.79 -9.26 2.58
N ARG A 180 20.80 -10.50 2.08
CA ARG A 180 21.22 -10.84 0.70
C ARG A 180 20.11 -11.59 -0.03
N TYR A 181 20.01 -11.37 -1.33
CA TYR A 181 19.14 -12.17 -2.19
C TYR A 181 19.82 -13.50 -2.53
N VAL A 182 19.09 -14.60 -2.47
CA VAL A 182 19.57 -15.96 -2.68
C VAL A 182 18.53 -16.72 -3.50
N ALA A 183 18.97 -17.44 -4.53
CA ALA A 183 18.11 -18.34 -5.28
C ALA A 183 17.93 -19.67 -4.54
N HIS A 184 16.71 -20.20 -4.58
CA HIS A 184 16.42 -21.60 -4.33
C HIS A 184 16.28 -22.31 -5.69
N PRO A 185 16.93 -23.46 -5.91
CA PRO A 185 16.95 -24.11 -7.22
C PRO A 185 15.59 -24.70 -7.61
N SER A 186 15.37 -24.84 -8.91
CA SER A 186 14.25 -25.55 -9.50
C SER A 186 14.50 -27.07 -9.58
N SER A 187 13.43 -27.85 -9.70
CA SER A 187 13.45 -29.27 -10.09
C SER A 187 12.40 -29.50 -11.19
N PRO A 188 12.73 -30.21 -12.29
CA PRO A 188 11.73 -30.70 -13.22
C PRO A 188 10.69 -31.58 -12.52
N GLY A 189 9.46 -31.51 -13.00
CA GLY A 189 8.39 -32.44 -12.65
C GLY A 189 8.55 -33.72 -13.46
N VAL A 190 8.34 -34.85 -12.82
CA VAL A 190 8.29 -36.17 -13.45
C VAL A 190 6.97 -36.82 -13.05
N GLU A 191 6.14 -37.14 -14.02
CA GLU A 191 4.84 -37.79 -13.85
C GLU A 191 4.79 -39.07 -14.69
N VAL A 192 3.99 -40.05 -14.30
CA VAL A 192 3.77 -41.27 -15.10
C VAL A 192 2.28 -41.45 -15.36
N ASP A 193 1.89 -41.75 -16.61
CA ASP A 193 0.53 -42.20 -16.90
C ASP A 193 0.31 -43.62 -16.35
N GLU A 194 0.00 -43.66 -15.05
CA GLU A 194 -0.23 -44.89 -14.32
C GLU A 194 -1.44 -45.66 -14.88
N ALA A 195 -2.46 -44.96 -15.39
CA ALA A 195 -3.64 -45.59 -15.96
C ALA A 195 -3.31 -46.36 -17.24
N SER A 196 -2.53 -45.75 -18.16
CA SER A 196 -2.04 -46.42 -19.36
C SER A 196 -1.07 -47.55 -19.03
N LEU A 197 -0.18 -47.39 -18.04
CA LEU A 197 0.76 -48.42 -17.61
C LEU A 197 0.05 -49.64 -16.99
N ARG A 198 -0.95 -49.42 -16.12
CA ARG A 198 -1.82 -50.48 -15.58
C ARG A 198 -2.61 -51.17 -16.70
N ALA A 199 -3.23 -50.42 -17.61
CA ALA A 199 -3.99 -50.98 -18.73
C ALA A 199 -3.12 -51.83 -19.66
N ALA A 200 -1.91 -51.37 -19.99
CA ALA A 200 -0.95 -52.11 -20.80
C ALA A 200 -0.44 -53.37 -20.08
N ALA A 201 -0.18 -53.31 -18.76
CA ALA A 201 0.17 -54.48 -17.95
C ALA A 201 -0.94 -55.55 -17.95
N HIS A 202 -2.20 -55.13 -17.80
CA HIS A 202 -3.36 -56.02 -17.86
C HIS A 202 -3.57 -56.63 -19.26
N ALA A 203 -3.41 -55.83 -20.32
CA ALA A 203 -3.48 -56.32 -21.70
C ALA A 203 -2.36 -57.32 -22.01
N ALA A 204 -1.13 -57.04 -21.62
CA ALA A 204 0.03 -57.93 -21.84
C ALA A 204 -0.07 -59.26 -21.07
N LEU A 205 -0.75 -59.28 -19.92
CA LEU A 205 -1.06 -60.52 -19.19
C LEU A 205 -2.23 -61.31 -19.80
N ALA A 206 -3.15 -60.64 -20.51
CA ALA A 206 -4.28 -61.29 -21.18
C ALA A 206 -3.89 -61.88 -22.55
N ASP A 207 -3.19 -61.10 -23.38
CA ASP A 207 -2.73 -61.50 -24.73
C ASP A 207 -1.78 -62.70 -24.70
N LEU A 208 -0.97 -62.81 -23.63
CA LEU A 208 -0.11 -63.96 -23.36
C LEU A 208 -0.86 -65.30 -23.31
N GLY A 209 -2.16 -65.29 -22.97
CA GLY A 209 -2.99 -66.49 -22.88
C GLY A 209 -2.33 -67.58 -22.04
N THR A 210 -2.36 -68.82 -22.53
CA THR A 210 -1.76 -70.01 -21.89
C THR A 210 -0.26 -70.17 -22.13
N ALA A 211 0.45 -69.16 -22.65
CA ALA A 211 1.88 -69.29 -22.94
C ALA A 211 2.75 -69.20 -21.67
N ALA A 212 3.83 -69.98 -21.65
CA ALA A 212 4.88 -69.95 -20.64
C ALA A 212 6.08 -69.08 -21.11
N ALA A 213 5.80 -67.80 -21.36
CA ALA A 213 6.78 -66.81 -21.78
C ALA A 213 6.67 -65.56 -20.92
N SER A 214 7.81 -64.91 -20.63
CA SER A 214 7.81 -63.60 -19.94
C SER A 214 7.33 -62.49 -20.88
N THR A 215 6.61 -61.52 -20.33
CA THR A 215 6.09 -60.36 -21.07
C THR A 215 6.65 -59.06 -20.47
N ALA A 216 6.73 -58.01 -21.28
CA ALA A 216 7.30 -56.73 -20.88
C ALA A 216 6.43 -55.56 -21.36
N VAL A 217 6.25 -54.57 -20.49
CA VAL A 217 5.50 -53.35 -20.75
C VAL A 217 6.37 -52.17 -20.37
N SER A 218 6.53 -51.22 -21.30
CA SER A 218 7.30 -50.00 -21.09
C SER A 218 6.40 -48.78 -21.32
N ALA A 219 6.55 -47.77 -20.46
CA ALA A 219 6.05 -46.42 -20.69
C ALA A 219 7.22 -45.43 -20.63
N GLU A 220 7.02 -44.23 -21.17
CA GLU A 220 7.94 -43.11 -20.96
C GLU A 220 7.35 -42.16 -19.91
N PRO A 221 8.15 -41.62 -18.98
CA PRO A 221 7.68 -40.62 -18.03
C PRO A 221 7.45 -39.27 -18.73
N LEU A 222 6.42 -38.54 -18.29
CA LEU A 222 6.20 -37.16 -18.71
C LEU A 222 7.12 -36.25 -17.88
N ILE A 223 8.13 -35.67 -18.54
CA ILE A 223 9.02 -34.68 -17.94
C ILE A 223 8.48 -33.28 -18.25
N THR A 224 8.20 -32.50 -17.20
CA THR A 224 7.79 -31.10 -17.29
C THR A 224 8.91 -30.21 -16.75
N GLU A 225 9.42 -29.32 -17.58
CA GLU A 225 10.46 -28.35 -17.16
C GLU A 225 9.84 -27.21 -16.32
N PRO A 226 10.59 -26.69 -15.32
CA PRO A 226 10.13 -25.58 -14.47
C PRO A 226 10.14 -24.26 -15.24
N THR A 227 9.09 -23.45 -15.06
CA THR A 227 8.95 -22.15 -15.75
C THR A 227 10.04 -21.19 -15.29
N SER A 228 10.25 -21.04 -13.97
CA SER A 228 11.43 -20.36 -13.44
C SER A 228 12.59 -21.35 -13.20
N ARG A 229 13.62 -21.28 -14.04
CA ARG A 229 14.83 -22.13 -13.98
C ARG A 229 15.87 -21.58 -12.99
N THR A 230 16.64 -22.47 -12.34
CA THR A 230 17.70 -22.11 -11.35
C THR A 230 18.62 -20.99 -11.82
N GLU A 231 19.19 -21.11 -13.04
CA GLU A 231 20.16 -20.16 -13.59
C GLU A 231 19.61 -18.72 -13.69
N ILE A 232 18.30 -18.59 -13.98
CA ILE A 232 17.62 -17.29 -14.11
C ILE A 232 17.42 -16.67 -12.72
N ALA A 233 16.96 -17.47 -11.75
CA ALA A 233 16.83 -17.03 -10.36
C ALA A 233 18.19 -16.67 -9.74
N GLU A 234 19.28 -17.37 -10.09
CA GLU A 234 20.64 -17.04 -9.66
C GLU A 234 21.14 -15.73 -10.27
N ALA A 235 20.93 -15.51 -11.58
CA ALA A 235 21.26 -14.25 -12.24
C ALA A 235 20.48 -13.06 -11.63
N ALA A 236 19.17 -13.23 -11.40
CA ALA A 236 18.33 -12.22 -10.75
C ALA A 236 18.75 -11.94 -9.30
N ALA A 237 19.05 -12.98 -8.52
CA ALA A 237 19.58 -12.81 -7.17
C ALA A 237 20.95 -12.11 -7.16
N HIS A 238 21.82 -12.39 -8.14
CA HIS A 238 23.10 -11.70 -8.30
C HIS A 238 22.89 -10.20 -8.63
N ARG A 239 22.08 -9.89 -9.63
CA ARG A 239 21.76 -8.51 -10.06
C ARG A 239 21.11 -7.70 -8.91
N ALA A 240 20.14 -8.29 -8.20
CA ALA A 240 19.53 -7.68 -7.02
C ALA A 240 20.54 -7.41 -5.88
N ASN A 241 21.51 -8.29 -5.65
CA ASN A 241 22.58 -8.06 -4.67
C ASN A 241 23.54 -6.91 -5.07
N ILE A 242 23.80 -6.71 -6.37
CA ILE A 242 24.65 -5.60 -6.86
C ILE A 242 23.98 -4.25 -6.59
N ILE A 243 22.70 -4.10 -6.96
CA ILE A 243 21.92 -2.88 -6.76
C ILE A 243 21.99 -2.42 -5.29
N VAL A 244 21.81 -3.35 -4.35
CA VAL A 244 21.78 -3.09 -2.89
C VAL A 244 23.10 -3.39 -2.18
N ALA A 245 24.22 -3.42 -2.90
CA ALA A 245 25.54 -3.71 -2.35
C ALA A 245 26.05 -2.58 -1.42
N ALA A 246 25.79 -1.33 -1.80
CA ALA A 246 26.31 -0.13 -1.14
C ALA A 246 25.19 0.84 -0.71
N ALA A 247 25.49 1.68 0.28
CA ALA A 247 24.65 2.81 0.68
C ALA A 247 24.48 3.80 -0.49
N VAL A 248 23.42 4.59 -0.52
CA VAL A 248 23.28 5.67 -1.51
C VAL A 248 23.75 6.97 -0.88
N SER A 249 24.75 7.62 -1.49
CA SER A 249 25.20 8.94 -1.06
C SER A 249 24.44 10.02 -1.82
N LEU A 250 23.76 10.91 -1.09
CA LEU A 250 23.08 12.07 -1.64
C LEU A 250 23.92 13.33 -1.38
N VAL A 251 23.92 14.28 -2.31
CA VAL A 251 24.71 15.51 -2.19
C VAL A 251 23.93 16.78 -2.54
N ASP A 252 24.26 17.85 -1.83
CA ASP A 252 23.76 19.21 -2.01
C ASP A 252 24.94 20.19 -1.86
N GLY A 253 25.58 20.48 -3.00
CA GLY A 253 26.86 21.19 -3.04
C GLY A 253 27.96 20.44 -2.26
N SER A 254 28.42 21.03 -1.16
CA SER A 254 29.39 20.41 -0.24
C SER A 254 28.74 19.51 0.83
N THR A 255 27.42 19.59 1.01
CA THR A 255 26.70 18.79 2.01
C THR A 255 26.48 17.38 1.49
N ARG A 256 26.66 16.38 2.36
CA ARG A 256 26.47 14.97 2.01
C ARG A 256 25.58 14.27 3.04
N HIS A 257 24.60 13.55 2.54
CA HIS A 257 23.75 12.64 3.30
C HIS A 257 23.99 11.21 2.79
N THR A 258 23.69 10.21 3.62
CA THR A 258 23.90 8.80 3.26
C THR A 258 22.67 8.01 3.68
N ILE A 259 21.99 7.41 2.71
CA ILE A 259 20.92 6.44 2.95
C ILE A 259 21.57 5.07 3.09
N PRO A 260 21.51 4.42 4.28
CA PRO A 260 22.27 3.22 4.56
C PRO A 260 21.67 1.98 3.87
N VAL A 261 22.49 0.94 3.78
CA VAL A 261 22.25 -0.26 2.95
C VAL A 261 20.93 -0.96 3.28
N GLU A 262 20.55 -1.03 4.55
CA GLU A 262 19.29 -1.61 5.03
C GLU A 262 18.05 -0.87 4.52
N THR A 263 18.14 0.46 4.37
CA THR A 263 17.05 1.29 3.81
C THR A 263 16.94 1.04 2.31
N VAL A 264 18.07 1.06 1.58
CA VAL A 264 18.15 0.73 0.15
C VAL A 264 17.59 -0.68 -0.14
N ARG A 265 17.87 -1.66 0.71
CA ARG A 265 17.32 -3.03 0.62
C ARG A 265 15.80 -3.08 0.85
N SER A 266 15.24 -2.16 1.62
CA SER A 266 13.80 -2.12 1.92
C SER A 266 12.95 -1.72 0.70
N TRP A 267 13.53 -0.97 -0.25
CA TRP A 267 12.86 -0.49 -1.46
C TRP A 267 12.73 -1.55 -2.56
N LEU A 268 13.67 -2.51 -2.62
CA LEU A 268 13.78 -3.47 -3.71
C LEU A 268 12.85 -4.68 -3.51
N ARG A 269 12.15 -5.09 -4.58
CA ARG A 269 11.43 -6.38 -4.65
C ARG A 269 11.94 -7.19 -5.84
N VAL A 270 11.94 -8.51 -5.69
CA VAL A 270 12.25 -9.47 -6.75
C VAL A 270 11.07 -10.41 -6.86
N LYS A 271 10.49 -10.53 -8.06
CA LYS A 271 9.33 -11.39 -8.34
C LYS A 271 9.56 -12.15 -9.65
N PRO A 272 9.11 -13.40 -9.79
CA PRO A 272 8.96 -14.00 -11.09
C PRO A 272 7.86 -13.28 -11.89
N ASP A 273 8.01 -13.20 -13.21
CA ASP A 273 6.97 -12.76 -14.13
C ASP A 273 6.17 -13.95 -14.70
N ALA A 274 5.44 -13.73 -15.79
CA ALA A 274 4.59 -14.75 -16.42
C ALA A 274 5.36 -15.72 -17.34
N ASP A 275 6.54 -15.33 -17.83
CA ASP A 275 7.38 -16.13 -18.72
C ASP A 275 8.45 -16.93 -17.95
N GLY A 276 8.61 -16.64 -16.65
CA GLY A 276 9.49 -17.36 -15.72
C GLY A 276 10.80 -16.64 -15.41
N ASP A 277 11.03 -15.48 -16.03
CA ASP A 277 12.12 -14.57 -15.68
C ASP A 277 11.74 -13.72 -14.45
N TYR A 278 12.61 -12.79 -14.05
CA TYR A 278 12.56 -12.12 -12.76
C TYR A 278 12.61 -10.60 -12.89
N THR A 279 11.46 -9.97 -12.68
CA THR A 279 11.37 -8.52 -12.54
C THR A 279 11.99 -8.08 -11.20
N ILE A 280 12.91 -7.13 -11.27
CA ILE A 280 13.44 -6.40 -10.11
C ILE A 280 12.75 -5.03 -10.08
N GLU A 281 12.00 -4.76 -9.01
CA GLU A 281 11.27 -3.51 -8.82
C GLU A 281 11.93 -2.66 -7.73
N LEU A 282 12.08 -1.36 -7.96
CA LEU A 282 12.42 -0.38 -6.92
C LEU A 282 11.20 0.49 -6.61
N SER A 283 10.80 0.54 -5.34
CA SER A 283 9.61 1.28 -4.91
C SER A 283 9.92 2.77 -4.73
N SER A 284 9.68 3.58 -5.78
CA SER A 284 9.83 5.05 -5.74
C SER A 284 9.08 5.70 -4.58
N SER A 285 7.87 5.22 -4.26
CA SER A 285 7.08 5.68 -3.12
C SER A 285 7.68 5.36 -1.75
N SER A 286 8.53 4.32 -1.65
CA SER A 286 9.31 4.04 -0.44
C SER A 286 10.53 4.95 -0.34
N VAL A 287 11.21 5.20 -1.47
CA VAL A 287 12.31 6.18 -1.53
C VAL A 287 11.82 7.57 -1.12
N GLU A 288 10.68 8.02 -1.64
CA GLU A 288 10.05 9.30 -1.29
C GLU A 288 9.69 9.41 0.19
N ALA A 289 9.20 8.31 0.80
CA ALA A 289 8.88 8.27 2.22
C ALA A 289 10.14 8.42 3.10
N ASP A 290 11.25 7.75 2.76
CA ASP A 290 12.52 7.89 3.48
C ASP A 290 13.19 9.26 3.24
N LEU A 291 12.92 9.90 2.09
CA LEU A 291 13.37 11.28 1.81
C LEU A 291 12.61 12.35 2.61
N ALA A 292 11.47 12.04 3.24
CA ALA A 292 10.64 13.05 3.92
C ALA A 292 11.39 13.78 5.07
N GLY A 293 12.14 13.04 5.90
CA GLY A 293 12.97 13.64 6.95
C GLY A 293 14.14 14.46 6.41
N LEU A 294 14.69 14.09 5.25
CA LEU A 294 15.71 14.88 4.57
C LEU A 294 15.12 16.18 4.02
N ALA A 295 13.92 16.13 3.44
CA ALA A 295 13.21 17.29 2.90
C ALA A 295 13.04 18.40 3.95
N GLU A 296 12.67 18.05 5.20
CA GLU A 296 12.55 19.02 6.29
C GLU A 296 13.90 19.69 6.64
N THR A 297 15.01 18.95 6.61
CA THR A 297 16.34 19.50 6.94
C THR A 297 16.98 20.31 5.82
N VAL A 298 16.65 20.01 4.56
CA VAL A 298 17.13 20.71 3.36
C VAL A 298 16.28 21.95 3.05
N ALA A 299 15.03 22.00 3.53
CA ALA A 299 14.12 23.11 3.29
C ALA A 299 14.56 24.41 3.99
N ALA A 300 14.84 25.46 3.21
CA ALA A 300 15.05 26.81 3.70
C ALA A 300 13.82 27.67 3.40
N ARG A 301 13.36 28.43 4.40
CA ARG A 301 12.18 29.30 4.25
C ARG A 301 12.53 30.56 3.46
N ALA A 302 11.71 30.87 2.46
CA ALA A 302 11.79 32.14 1.74
C ALA A 302 11.59 33.35 2.67
N VAL A 303 12.27 34.45 2.37
CA VAL A 303 12.18 35.73 3.09
C VAL A 303 11.46 36.74 2.20
N ASP A 304 10.30 37.22 2.66
CA ASP A 304 9.50 38.22 1.95
C ASP A 304 10.28 39.52 1.74
N ALA A 305 10.32 40.02 0.50
CA ALA A 305 10.92 41.30 0.17
C ALA A 305 10.17 42.45 0.83
N GLY A 306 10.89 43.53 1.12
CA GLY A 306 10.37 44.69 1.84
C GLY A 306 10.73 46.02 1.19
N LEU A 307 10.29 47.08 1.86
CA LEU A 307 10.64 48.47 1.55
C LEU A 307 11.34 49.10 2.76
N GLY A 308 12.28 50.01 2.52
CA GLY A 308 12.96 50.82 3.53
C GLY A 308 13.10 52.27 3.08
N PHE A 309 13.77 53.09 3.89
CA PHE A 309 14.23 54.42 3.49
C PHE A 309 15.76 54.43 3.33
N ALA A 310 16.26 55.18 2.35
CA ALA A 310 17.67 55.58 2.30
C ALA A 310 17.90 56.85 3.15
N ASP A 311 19.17 57.25 3.30
CA ASP A 311 19.57 58.39 4.14
C ASP A 311 19.01 59.75 3.64
N ASP A 312 18.70 59.88 2.35
CA ASP A 312 18.00 61.04 1.76
C ASP A 312 16.48 61.02 2.01
N GLY A 313 15.96 59.92 2.59
CA GLY A 313 14.56 59.70 2.87
C GLY A 313 13.74 59.17 1.69
N SER A 314 14.36 58.82 0.57
CA SER A 314 13.74 58.12 -0.57
C SER A 314 13.39 56.66 -0.23
N VAL A 315 12.46 56.05 -0.97
CA VAL A 315 12.02 54.67 -0.75
C VAL A 315 12.92 53.71 -1.51
N ILE A 316 13.49 52.73 -0.80
CA ILE A 316 14.35 51.69 -1.37
C ILE A 316 13.75 50.30 -1.19
N VAL A 317 14.16 49.36 -2.04
CA VAL A 317 13.83 47.94 -1.92
C VAL A 317 14.79 47.26 -0.95
N VAL A 318 14.23 46.49 -0.02
CA VAL A 318 14.97 45.49 0.76
C VAL A 318 14.72 44.14 0.10
N ALA A 319 15.72 43.61 -0.59
CA ALA A 319 15.58 42.40 -1.37
C ALA A 319 15.17 41.20 -0.49
N GLY A 320 14.20 40.42 -0.98
CA GLY A 320 13.87 39.12 -0.42
C GLY A 320 14.84 38.05 -0.90
N THR A 321 14.77 36.87 -0.29
CA THR A 321 15.54 35.69 -0.71
C THR A 321 14.60 34.52 -0.94
N ASP A 322 14.74 33.85 -2.08
CA ASP A 322 14.04 32.59 -2.33
C ASP A 322 14.41 31.55 -1.28
N GLY A 323 13.41 30.77 -0.88
CA GLY A 323 13.61 29.54 -0.14
C GLY A 323 14.03 28.41 -1.07
N ARG A 324 14.15 27.21 -0.50
CA ARG A 324 14.41 25.98 -1.25
C ARG A 324 13.60 24.84 -0.66
N ALA A 325 13.19 23.90 -1.49
CA ALA A 325 12.57 22.64 -1.08
C ALA A 325 13.22 21.48 -1.83
N LEU A 326 13.23 20.30 -1.21
CA LEU A 326 13.57 19.06 -1.88
C LEU A 326 12.38 18.61 -2.73
N ASP A 327 12.61 18.45 -4.03
CA ASP A 327 11.70 17.70 -4.90
C ASP A 327 11.96 16.21 -4.63
N THR A 328 11.11 15.59 -3.82
CA THR A 328 11.25 14.19 -3.42
C THR A 328 11.02 13.23 -4.59
N ALA A 329 10.16 13.58 -5.54
CA ALA A 329 9.86 12.76 -6.71
C ALA A 329 11.06 12.76 -7.68
N ALA A 330 11.53 13.93 -8.12
CA ALA A 330 12.69 14.03 -9.00
C ALA A 330 14.00 13.56 -8.33
N THR A 331 14.09 13.61 -6.99
CA THR A 331 15.21 12.97 -6.26
C THR A 331 15.06 11.44 -6.22
N SER A 332 13.84 10.92 -6.03
CA SER A 332 13.52 9.50 -6.06
C SER A 332 13.85 8.87 -7.41
N GLU A 333 13.44 9.50 -8.51
CA GLU A 333 13.78 9.10 -9.89
C GLU A 333 15.29 8.98 -10.10
N ARG A 334 16.08 9.97 -9.65
CA ARG A 334 17.55 9.95 -9.72
C ARG A 334 18.16 8.82 -8.88
N ILE A 335 17.60 8.53 -7.71
CA ILE A 335 18.05 7.43 -6.83
C ILE A 335 17.75 6.08 -7.49
N VAL A 336 16.55 5.89 -8.06
CA VAL A 336 16.17 4.67 -8.77
C VAL A 336 17.08 4.44 -9.98
N ALA A 337 17.25 5.44 -10.84
CA ALA A 337 18.12 5.33 -12.02
C ALA A 337 19.60 5.05 -11.64
N ALA A 338 20.10 5.67 -10.56
CA ALA A 338 21.44 5.39 -10.05
C ALA A 338 21.56 3.94 -9.55
N LEU A 339 20.56 3.45 -8.78
CA LEU A 339 20.51 2.09 -8.28
C LEU A 339 20.43 1.04 -9.40
N GLU A 340 19.61 1.29 -10.42
CA GLU A 340 19.54 0.44 -11.62
C GLU A 340 20.88 0.42 -12.36
N SER A 341 21.52 1.57 -12.56
CA SER A 341 22.80 1.64 -13.28
C SER A 341 23.93 0.83 -12.62
N ARG A 342 23.92 0.66 -11.28
CA ARG A 342 24.85 -0.24 -10.57
C ARG A 342 24.77 -1.68 -11.08
N ALA A 343 23.56 -2.15 -11.40
CA ALA A 343 23.31 -3.50 -11.91
C ALA A 343 24.06 -3.78 -13.22
N ASP A 344 24.29 -2.73 -14.01
CA ASP A 344 24.93 -2.78 -15.32
C ASP A 344 26.42 -2.36 -15.25
N GLY A 345 26.97 -2.28 -14.03
CA GLY A 345 28.40 -2.03 -13.77
C GLY A 345 28.80 -0.56 -13.58
N ALA A 346 27.84 0.37 -13.45
CA ALA A 346 28.16 1.76 -13.18
C ALA A 346 28.86 1.94 -11.81
N PRO A 347 29.81 2.90 -11.68
CA PRO A 347 30.45 3.20 -10.40
C PRO A 347 29.48 3.84 -9.41
N ASP A 348 29.74 3.67 -8.12
CA ASP A 348 28.91 4.24 -7.05
C ASP A 348 29.11 5.76 -6.91
N ALA A 349 28.44 6.51 -7.79
CA ALA A 349 28.47 7.96 -7.84
C ALA A 349 27.47 8.60 -6.86
N PRO A 350 27.79 9.75 -6.23
CA PRO A 350 26.82 10.49 -5.41
C PRO A 350 25.67 11.03 -6.27
N VAL A 351 24.45 10.92 -5.77
CA VAL A 351 23.24 11.43 -6.43
C VAL A 351 22.98 12.86 -5.96
N GLU A 352 22.91 13.81 -6.91
CA GLU A 352 22.52 15.20 -6.58
C GLU A 352 21.04 15.28 -6.22
N LEU A 353 20.72 15.95 -5.11
CA LEU A 353 19.34 16.25 -4.73
C LEU A 353 18.66 17.12 -5.81
N ALA A 354 17.40 16.82 -6.12
CA ALA A 354 16.58 17.71 -6.94
C ALA A 354 16.03 18.82 -6.06
N ILE A 355 16.55 20.05 -6.20
CA ILE A 355 16.18 21.19 -5.36
C ILE A 355 15.39 22.21 -6.19
N SER A 356 14.19 22.56 -5.74
CA SER A 356 13.39 23.63 -6.32
C SER A 356 13.51 24.92 -5.51
N PRO A 357 13.67 26.10 -6.13
CA PRO A 357 13.54 27.38 -5.44
C PRO A 357 12.07 27.59 -5.04
N VAL A 358 11.85 28.16 -3.86
CA VAL A 358 10.51 28.50 -3.35
C VAL A 358 10.44 30.01 -3.24
N ALA A 359 9.74 30.66 -4.17
CA ALA A 359 9.60 32.11 -4.16
C ALA A 359 8.94 32.61 -2.84
N PRO A 360 9.36 33.78 -2.31
CA PRO A 360 8.68 34.42 -1.19
C PRO A 360 7.26 34.87 -1.56
N ARG A 361 6.44 35.19 -0.54
CA ARG A 361 5.06 35.67 -0.76
C ARG A 361 5.01 37.07 -1.35
N TYR A 362 6.09 37.83 -1.19
CA TYR A 362 6.32 39.10 -1.85
C TYR A 362 7.76 39.09 -2.39
N THR A 363 7.94 39.18 -3.70
CA THR A 363 9.24 39.03 -4.36
C THR A 363 9.96 40.36 -4.51
N THR A 364 11.28 40.31 -4.72
CA THR A 364 12.09 41.51 -4.98
C THR A 364 11.58 42.28 -6.20
N ALA A 365 11.18 41.59 -7.28
CA ALA A 365 10.57 42.23 -8.46
C ALA A 365 9.22 42.92 -8.15
N GLN A 366 8.41 42.38 -7.24
CA GLN A 366 7.19 43.06 -6.76
C GLN A 366 7.52 44.28 -5.88
N ALA A 367 8.62 44.24 -5.12
CA ALA A 367 9.10 45.40 -4.36
C ALA A 367 9.66 46.49 -5.28
N GLU A 368 10.44 46.14 -6.31
CA GLU A 368 10.96 47.04 -7.35
C GLU A 368 9.83 47.70 -8.15
N THR A 369 8.78 46.94 -8.50
CA THR A 369 7.59 47.47 -9.17
C THR A 369 6.79 48.42 -8.26
N ALA A 370 6.74 48.15 -6.95
CA ALA A 370 5.98 48.94 -5.99
C ALA A 370 6.70 50.21 -5.52
N ALA A 371 8.02 50.18 -5.30
CA ALA A 371 8.76 51.26 -4.66
C ALA A 371 8.57 52.65 -5.31
N PRO A 372 8.55 52.81 -6.66
CA PRO A 372 8.28 54.09 -7.31
C PRO A 372 6.85 54.63 -7.11
N GLN A 373 5.92 53.77 -6.69
CA GLN A 373 4.50 54.08 -6.47
C GLN A 373 4.17 54.33 -5.00
N VAL A 374 5.13 54.17 -4.09
CA VAL A 374 4.93 54.27 -2.64
C VAL A 374 4.85 55.73 -2.20
N VAL A 375 3.73 56.11 -1.61
CA VAL A 375 3.48 57.46 -1.10
C VAL A 375 2.94 57.42 0.33
N ARG A 376 2.98 58.57 1.00
CA ARG A 376 2.36 58.73 2.32
C ARG A 376 0.84 58.68 2.22
N VAL A 377 0.24 57.55 2.58
CA VAL A 377 -1.23 57.38 2.62
C VAL A 377 -1.87 57.91 3.91
N SER A 378 -1.10 58.05 4.99
CA SER A 378 -1.59 58.53 6.29
C SER A 378 -0.47 59.14 7.12
N ASN A 379 -0.82 59.99 8.08
CA ASN A 379 0.05 60.36 9.20
C ASN A 379 -0.77 60.67 10.46
N TRP A 380 -0.11 60.61 11.61
CA TRP A 380 -0.61 61.19 12.85
C TRP A 380 0.54 61.77 13.68
N THR A 381 0.24 62.87 14.37
CA THR A 381 1.17 63.63 15.21
C THR A 381 0.58 63.76 16.61
N THR A 382 1.41 63.64 17.65
CA THR A 382 1.02 63.93 19.02
C THR A 382 2.08 64.78 19.71
N ASP A 383 1.65 65.90 20.27
CA ASP A 383 2.48 66.80 21.06
C ASP A 383 2.54 66.35 22.53
N TYR A 384 3.66 66.60 23.21
CA TYR A 384 3.89 66.22 24.60
C TYR A 384 4.91 67.14 25.29
N THR A 385 4.68 67.43 26.57
CA THR A 385 5.66 68.18 27.39
C THR A 385 6.92 67.34 27.61
N VAL A 386 8.08 67.83 27.18
CA VAL A 386 9.38 67.19 27.46
C VAL A 386 9.72 67.41 28.94
N ASN A 387 9.77 66.34 29.74
CA ASN A 387 10.08 66.39 31.17
C ASN A 387 10.49 65.02 31.74
N GLU A 388 10.78 64.98 33.04
CA GLU A 388 11.12 63.75 33.78
C GLU A 388 10.09 62.61 33.60
N ARG A 389 8.79 62.93 33.45
CA ARG A 389 7.71 61.94 33.26
C ARG A 389 7.77 61.23 31.90
N ASN A 390 8.72 61.57 31.02
CA ASN A 390 9.07 60.81 29.82
C ASN A 390 10.60 60.67 29.63
N PHE A 391 11.37 60.75 30.72
CA PHE A 391 12.84 60.76 30.73
C PHE A 391 13.43 61.80 29.76
N ASN A 392 12.94 63.04 29.85
CA ASN A 392 13.30 64.17 28.98
C ASN A 392 13.11 63.86 27.49
N GLY A 393 12.02 63.16 27.16
CA GLY A 393 11.62 62.77 25.81
C GLY A 393 12.14 61.41 25.36
N ASN A 394 13.22 60.89 25.96
CA ASN A 394 13.89 59.66 25.50
C ASN A 394 12.96 58.44 25.45
N ASN A 395 12.04 58.29 26.41
CA ASN A 395 11.09 57.17 26.44
C ASN A 395 10.04 57.22 25.31
N ILE A 396 10.01 58.30 24.51
CA ILE A 396 9.13 58.49 23.34
C ILE A 396 9.96 58.55 22.04
N THR A 397 11.14 59.18 22.07
CA THR A 397 11.98 59.31 20.87
C THR A 397 12.70 58.02 20.48
N ILE A 398 13.25 57.27 21.44
CA ILE A 398 13.92 55.98 21.22
C ILE A 398 13.00 54.96 20.52
N PRO A 399 11.77 54.66 21.02
CA PRO A 399 10.87 53.71 20.35
C PRO A 399 10.43 54.21 18.96
N THR A 400 10.31 55.53 18.77
CA THR A 400 10.01 56.12 17.45
C THR A 400 11.16 55.90 16.45
N SER A 401 12.41 56.07 16.89
CA SER A 401 13.60 55.76 16.08
C SER A 401 13.76 54.25 15.83
N ARG A 402 13.37 53.38 16.77
CA ARG A 402 13.36 51.92 16.58
C ARG A 402 12.32 51.47 15.54
N ILE A 403 11.16 52.14 15.48
CA ILE A 403 10.06 51.84 14.53
C ILE A 403 10.33 52.46 13.14
N HIS A 404 11.10 53.54 13.04
CA HIS A 404 11.45 54.16 11.76
C HIS A 404 12.07 53.16 10.78
N GLY A 405 11.60 53.16 9.53
CA GLY A 405 12.12 52.30 8.46
C GLY A 405 11.59 50.87 8.50
N GLN A 406 10.79 50.48 9.50
CA GLN A 406 10.22 49.13 9.54
C GLN A 406 9.17 48.91 8.44
N SER A 407 9.27 47.77 7.77
CA SER A 407 8.32 47.29 6.77
C SER A 407 7.41 46.21 7.34
N VAL A 408 6.12 46.31 7.08
CA VAL A 408 5.11 45.28 7.39
C VAL A 408 4.64 44.67 6.07
N ALA A 409 5.18 43.51 5.70
CA ALA A 409 4.85 42.82 4.45
C ALA A 409 3.36 42.40 4.39
N PRO A 410 2.80 42.15 3.17
CA PRO A 410 1.41 41.75 2.98
C PRO A 410 0.96 40.59 3.88
N GLY A 411 -0.21 40.75 4.50
CA GLY A 411 -0.80 39.80 5.43
C GLY A 411 -0.10 39.69 6.80
N ARG A 412 1.04 40.36 7.04
CA ARG A 412 1.79 40.30 8.31
C ARG A 412 1.26 41.31 9.34
N GLN A 413 1.56 41.08 10.61
CA GLN A 413 1.07 41.86 11.74
C GLN A 413 2.19 42.63 12.46
N PHE A 414 2.03 43.94 12.61
CA PHE A 414 2.81 44.78 13.51
C PHE A 414 2.45 44.46 14.98
N ASP A 415 3.43 44.51 15.87
CA ASP A 415 3.24 44.49 17.32
C ASP A 415 4.21 45.50 17.93
N PHE A 416 3.69 46.45 18.71
CA PHE A 416 4.48 47.56 19.24
C PHE A 416 5.68 47.10 20.08
N TRP A 417 5.50 46.10 20.95
CA TRP A 417 6.58 45.59 21.80
C TRP A 417 7.66 44.87 21.00
N ARG A 418 7.29 44.13 19.95
CA ARG A 418 8.26 43.50 19.05
C ARG A 418 9.01 44.54 18.21
N ALA A 419 8.34 45.62 17.80
CA ALA A 419 8.91 46.65 16.96
C ALA A 419 9.93 47.55 17.70
N ILE A 420 9.69 47.89 18.98
CA ILE A 420 10.63 48.72 19.75
C ILE A 420 11.80 47.94 20.36
N GLY A 421 11.66 46.60 20.49
CA GLY A 421 12.65 45.73 21.11
C GLY A 421 12.64 45.78 22.66
N THR A 422 13.83 45.69 23.24
CA THR A 422 14.04 45.68 24.70
C THR A 422 13.95 47.09 25.28
N ILE A 423 13.26 47.25 26.41
CA ILE A 423 13.34 48.47 27.23
C ILE A 423 14.32 48.22 28.37
N SER A 424 15.39 49.01 28.43
CA SER A 424 16.36 48.99 29.54
C SER A 424 17.12 50.31 29.62
N ARG A 425 17.86 50.52 30.71
CA ARG A 425 18.78 51.67 30.85
C ARG A 425 19.97 51.61 29.87
N ALA A 426 20.41 50.42 29.47
CA ALA A 426 21.44 50.26 28.44
C ALA A 426 20.94 50.67 27.04
N GLU A 427 19.64 50.52 26.80
CA GLU A 427 18.93 50.97 25.60
C GLU A 427 18.53 52.47 25.65
N GLY A 428 19.04 53.23 26.63
CA GLY A 428 18.79 54.68 26.78
C GLY A 428 17.46 55.07 27.45
N TYR A 429 16.60 54.11 27.80
CA TYR A 429 15.36 54.39 28.53
C TYR A 429 15.62 54.69 30.01
N GLY A 430 14.75 55.51 30.61
CA GLY A 430 14.84 55.84 32.04
C GLY A 430 13.48 55.88 32.74
N PRO A 431 13.46 56.22 34.04
CA PRO A 431 12.23 56.39 34.80
C PRO A 431 11.29 57.41 34.13
N GLY A 432 9.98 57.19 34.24
CA GLY A 432 8.97 58.10 33.73
C GLY A 432 7.55 57.69 34.16
N GLY A 433 6.57 58.44 33.67
CA GLY A 433 5.18 58.37 34.08
C GLY A 433 4.50 57.06 33.69
N VAL A 434 3.88 56.39 34.65
CA VAL A 434 3.08 55.18 34.45
C VAL A 434 1.81 55.27 35.29
N ILE A 435 0.72 54.66 34.83
CA ILE A 435 -0.52 54.57 35.62
C ILE A 435 -0.52 53.21 36.31
N ILE A 436 -0.50 53.20 37.65
CA ILE A 436 -0.51 51.98 38.48
C ILE A 436 -1.67 52.11 39.47
N ASN A 437 -2.49 51.06 39.59
CA ASN A 437 -3.66 51.00 40.48
C ASN A 437 -4.64 52.19 40.36
N GLY A 438 -4.63 52.88 39.21
CA GLY A 438 -5.47 54.04 38.91
C GLY A 438 -4.86 55.41 39.22
N ARG A 439 -3.65 55.48 39.80
CA ARG A 439 -2.91 56.74 40.06
C ARG A 439 -1.71 56.90 39.12
N THR A 440 -1.30 58.15 38.90
CA THR A 440 -0.11 58.54 38.12
C THR A 440 1.15 58.46 38.97
N GLU A 441 2.03 57.50 38.68
CA GLU A 441 3.36 57.41 39.27
C GLU A 441 4.38 58.14 38.38
N PRO A 442 4.89 59.34 38.73
CA PRO A 442 5.62 60.21 37.80
C PRO A 442 6.93 59.62 37.25
N THR A 443 7.55 58.69 37.98
CA THR A 443 8.79 58.00 37.62
C THR A 443 8.70 56.48 37.79
N GLY A 444 7.50 55.94 37.99
CA GLY A 444 7.26 54.56 38.47
C GLY A 444 7.66 53.42 37.51
N ALA A 445 8.03 53.69 36.26
CA ALA A 445 8.53 52.66 35.35
C ALA A 445 9.67 53.15 34.45
N VAL A 446 10.63 52.27 34.17
CA VAL A 446 11.59 52.46 33.06
C VAL A 446 10.82 52.37 31.75
N GLY A 447 10.91 53.40 30.90
CA GLY A 447 10.07 53.52 29.71
C GLY A 447 8.72 54.19 29.96
N GLY A 448 8.45 54.73 31.17
CA GLY A 448 7.23 55.50 31.42
C GLY A 448 7.08 56.69 30.46
N GLY A 449 5.84 56.97 30.04
CA GLY A 449 5.50 57.93 28.97
C GLY A 449 5.46 57.33 27.55
N ILE A 450 5.92 56.09 27.34
CA ILE A 450 5.97 55.45 26.01
C ILE A 450 4.61 55.34 25.29
N CYS A 451 3.50 55.36 26.02
CA CYS A 451 2.16 55.23 25.45
C CYS A 451 1.78 56.37 24.47
N THR A 452 2.51 57.49 24.48
CA THR A 452 2.43 58.52 23.43
C THR A 452 2.93 58.00 22.08
N CYS A 453 4.03 57.24 22.06
CA CYS A 453 4.54 56.61 20.84
C CYS A 453 3.52 55.59 20.29
N SER A 454 3.04 54.65 21.13
CA SER A 454 2.06 53.63 20.71
C SER A 454 0.72 54.22 20.26
N THR A 455 0.23 55.27 20.92
CA THR A 455 -1.00 55.98 20.52
C THR A 455 -0.82 56.74 19.21
N THR A 456 0.37 57.29 18.94
CA THR A 456 0.65 58.02 17.69
C THR A 456 0.68 57.06 16.49
N ILE A 457 1.42 55.94 16.58
CA ILE A 457 1.42 54.95 15.48
C ILE A 457 0.06 54.25 15.34
N PHE A 458 -0.67 54.00 16.44
CA PHE A 458 -2.06 53.53 16.37
C PHE A 458 -2.91 54.47 15.51
N ASN A 459 -2.91 55.78 15.81
CA ASN A 459 -3.72 56.75 15.08
C ASN A 459 -3.30 56.93 13.62
N ALA A 460 -2.02 56.74 13.28
CA ALA A 460 -1.51 56.75 11.92
C ALA A 460 -1.96 55.51 11.11
N ALA A 461 -1.78 54.30 11.66
CA ALA A 461 -2.23 53.05 11.04
C ALA A 461 -3.76 52.97 10.91
N LEU A 462 -4.48 53.45 11.92
CA LEU A 462 -5.93 53.57 11.96
C LEU A 462 -6.46 54.41 10.79
N ARG A 463 -5.81 55.54 10.49
CA ARG A 463 -6.12 56.46 9.38
C ARG A 463 -5.60 56.00 8.02
N ALA A 464 -4.63 55.08 7.97
CA ALA A 464 -4.26 54.36 6.76
C ALA A 464 -5.30 53.28 6.36
N GLY A 465 -6.32 53.06 7.19
CA GLY A 465 -7.39 52.10 6.91
C GLY A 465 -6.96 50.64 7.04
N LEU A 466 -5.90 50.37 7.81
CA LEU A 466 -5.40 49.01 8.07
C LEU A 466 -6.30 48.27 9.07
N GLU A 467 -6.30 46.93 9.00
CA GLU A 467 -6.91 46.05 9.99
C GLU A 467 -6.26 46.26 11.38
N MET A 468 -7.03 46.70 12.37
CA MET A 468 -6.50 46.94 13.72
C MET A 468 -6.66 45.71 14.61
N GLY A 469 -5.63 45.36 15.37
CA GLY A 469 -5.63 44.25 16.30
C GLY A 469 -5.86 44.71 17.75
N ALA A 470 -5.06 44.18 18.67
CA ALA A 470 -5.08 44.60 20.08
C ALA A 470 -4.91 46.12 20.23
N ARG A 471 -5.86 46.72 20.96
CA ARG A 471 -5.85 48.11 21.44
C ARG A 471 -6.69 48.17 22.73
N ARG A 472 -6.29 49.02 23.67
CA ARG A 472 -7.06 49.35 24.89
C ARG A 472 -6.71 50.77 25.35
N ASN A 473 -7.69 51.44 25.96
CA ASN A 473 -7.54 52.80 26.47
C ASN A 473 -6.72 52.88 27.77
N HIS A 474 -6.19 54.07 28.06
CA HIS A 474 -5.67 54.49 29.36
C HIS A 474 -6.78 54.47 30.40
N TYR A 475 -6.41 54.30 31.68
CA TYR A 475 -7.36 54.19 32.79
C TYR A 475 -8.24 55.44 32.93
N TYR A 476 -7.69 56.62 32.69
CA TYR A 476 -8.37 57.91 32.62
C TYR A 476 -8.11 58.58 31.25
N TYR A 477 -8.88 59.61 30.89
CA TYR A 477 -8.72 60.28 29.59
C TYR A 477 -7.51 61.22 29.61
N ILE A 478 -6.77 61.28 28.49
CA ILE A 478 -5.63 62.17 28.32
C ILE A 478 -5.89 63.03 27.09
N ASP A 479 -6.08 64.32 27.33
CA ASP A 479 -6.51 65.37 26.40
C ASP A 479 -5.76 65.43 25.05
N ARG A 480 -4.43 65.23 25.07
CA ARG A 480 -3.60 65.21 23.85
C ARG A 480 -3.91 64.07 22.87
N TYR A 481 -4.76 63.11 23.22
CA TYR A 481 -5.19 62.03 22.34
C TYR A 481 -6.65 62.25 21.88
N PRO A 482 -6.99 61.92 20.61
CA PRO A 482 -8.37 62.03 20.15
C PRO A 482 -9.31 61.14 20.96
N LEU A 483 -10.48 61.69 21.29
CA LEU A 483 -11.46 61.08 22.18
C LEU A 483 -11.84 59.66 21.71
N GLY A 484 -11.59 58.66 22.56
CA GLY A 484 -11.85 57.24 22.24
C GLY A 484 -10.77 56.52 21.40
N LEU A 485 -9.74 57.23 20.90
CA LEU A 485 -8.71 56.68 19.99
C LEU A 485 -7.29 56.61 20.59
N ASP A 486 -7.19 56.53 21.91
CA ASP A 486 -5.92 56.30 22.60
C ASP A 486 -5.55 54.79 22.64
N ALA A 487 -4.26 54.44 22.65
CA ALA A 487 -3.81 53.05 22.64
C ALA A 487 -2.65 52.83 23.62
N THR A 488 -2.99 52.58 24.89
CA THR A 488 -2.00 52.38 25.95
C THR A 488 -1.41 50.96 25.90
N VAL A 489 -0.12 50.86 26.19
CA VAL A 489 0.64 49.61 26.22
C VAL A 489 1.23 49.42 27.62
N PHE A 490 1.22 48.18 28.12
CA PHE A 490 1.72 47.88 29.46
C PHE A 490 2.38 46.49 29.51
N ARG A 491 3.39 46.34 30.35
CA ARG A 491 4.04 45.06 30.69
C ARG A 491 4.17 45.00 32.21
N SER A 492 3.42 44.10 32.84
CA SER A 492 3.53 43.86 34.28
C SER A 492 4.79 43.05 34.62
N SER A 493 5.29 43.18 35.85
CA SER A 493 6.33 42.30 36.41
C SER A 493 5.95 40.81 36.38
N SER A 494 4.66 40.47 36.43
CA SER A 494 4.14 39.10 36.29
C SER A 494 3.93 38.63 34.83
N GLY A 495 4.57 39.29 33.85
CA GLY A 495 4.59 38.87 32.43
C GLY A 495 3.35 39.23 31.59
N SER A 496 2.24 39.62 32.20
CA SER A 496 1.05 40.11 31.47
C SER A 496 1.41 41.29 30.57
N THR A 497 1.08 41.18 29.29
CA THR A 497 1.50 42.12 28.24
C THR A 497 0.29 42.64 27.47
N GLN A 498 0.01 43.93 27.61
CA GLN A 498 -0.94 44.68 26.80
C GLN A 498 -0.18 45.38 25.66
N SER A 499 -0.51 45.04 24.42
CA SER A 499 0.18 45.53 23.21
C SER A 499 -0.75 46.37 22.32
N MET A 500 -0.14 47.11 21.39
CA MET A 500 -0.82 47.76 20.27
C MET A 500 -0.43 47.04 18.98
N ARG A 501 -1.43 46.64 18.17
CA ARG A 501 -1.25 45.81 16.96
C ARG A 501 -2.09 46.31 15.79
N PHE A 502 -1.59 46.10 14.59
CA PHE A 502 -2.35 46.18 13.33
C PHE A 502 -1.79 45.17 12.33
N ARG A 503 -2.62 44.68 11.41
CA ARG A 503 -2.23 43.82 10.29
C ARG A 503 -2.17 44.65 9.02
N ASN A 504 -1.15 44.43 8.21
CA ASN A 504 -1.19 44.87 6.82
C ASN A 504 -2.09 43.89 6.06
N ASP A 505 -3.35 44.28 5.88
CA ASP A 505 -4.35 43.54 5.11
C ASP A 505 -4.45 44.01 3.65
N THR A 506 -3.35 44.57 3.13
CA THR A 506 -3.22 45.10 1.77
C THR A 506 -2.18 44.31 0.95
N GLU A 507 -2.15 44.53 -0.36
CA GLU A 507 -1.34 43.76 -1.31
C GLU A 507 0.14 44.18 -1.37
N HIS A 508 0.49 45.35 -0.82
CA HIS A 508 1.85 45.90 -0.84
C HIS A 508 2.41 46.10 0.58
N PRO A 509 3.75 46.07 0.77
CA PRO A 509 4.35 46.36 2.07
C PRO A 509 3.98 47.74 2.61
N VAL A 510 3.80 47.83 3.91
CA VAL A 510 3.57 49.09 4.63
C VAL A 510 4.87 49.51 5.31
N LEU A 511 5.46 50.61 4.84
CA LEU A 511 6.67 51.23 5.38
C LEU A 511 6.29 52.32 6.39
N ILE A 512 6.96 52.33 7.54
CA ILE A 512 6.63 53.23 8.66
C ILE A 512 7.72 54.29 8.83
N LYS A 513 7.37 55.58 8.68
CA LYS A 513 8.28 56.70 8.92
C LYS A 513 8.02 57.28 10.31
N GLY A 514 8.87 56.92 11.28
CA GLY A 514 8.91 57.56 12.59
C GLY A 514 9.65 58.89 12.50
N ILE A 515 9.09 59.96 13.07
CA ILE A 515 9.67 61.30 13.04
C ILE A 515 9.60 61.90 14.46
N ASN A 516 10.77 62.28 14.98
CA ASN A 516 10.92 62.94 16.27
C ASN A 516 11.14 64.45 16.08
N SER A 517 10.62 65.24 17.02
CA SER A 517 10.88 66.68 17.13
C SER A 517 10.74 67.10 18.61
N HIS A 518 11.21 68.29 18.98
CA HIS A 518 11.16 68.70 20.39
C HIS A 518 9.71 68.85 20.86
N GLY A 519 9.29 68.01 21.81
CA GLY A 519 7.92 67.95 22.30
C GLY A 519 6.89 67.38 21.32
N GLN A 520 7.32 66.72 20.24
CA GLN A 520 6.40 66.18 19.23
C GLN A 520 6.89 64.85 18.66
N VAL A 521 5.98 63.88 18.55
CA VAL A 521 6.19 62.61 17.84
C VAL A 521 5.19 62.50 16.69
N ARG A 522 5.67 62.11 15.50
CA ARG A 522 4.83 61.83 14.33
C ARG A 522 5.16 60.46 13.75
N PHE A 523 4.13 59.75 13.30
CA PHE A 523 4.28 58.60 12.43
C PHE A 523 3.57 58.85 11.10
N GLU A 524 4.24 58.50 10.02
CA GLU A 524 3.65 58.46 8.68
C GLU A 524 3.63 57.02 8.16
N ILE A 525 2.54 56.67 7.48
CA ILE A 525 2.35 55.36 6.85
C ILE A 525 2.53 55.54 5.35
N TRP A 526 3.50 54.81 4.78
CA TRP A 526 3.88 54.86 3.38
C TRP A 526 3.62 53.50 2.72
N THR A 527 2.87 53.48 1.62
CA THR A 527 2.63 52.28 0.79
C THR A 527 2.09 52.71 -0.59
N VAL A 528 1.85 51.76 -1.49
CA VAL A 528 1.18 52.01 -2.77
C VAL A 528 -0.30 52.38 -2.52
N PRO A 529 -0.87 53.41 -3.16
CA PRO A 529 -2.26 53.83 -2.93
C PRO A 529 -3.29 52.72 -3.13
N THR A 530 -3.88 52.23 -2.04
CA THR A 530 -4.91 51.16 -2.04
C THR A 530 -6.31 51.65 -2.43
N GLY A 531 -6.46 52.93 -2.75
CA GLY A 531 -7.75 53.59 -2.95
C GLY A 531 -8.69 53.59 -1.72
N ARG A 532 -8.20 53.14 -0.54
CA ARG A 532 -9.02 53.08 0.67
C ARG A 532 -9.40 54.47 1.16
N THR A 533 -10.65 54.62 1.59
CA THR A 533 -11.14 55.83 2.27
C THR A 533 -11.53 55.51 3.70
N VAL A 534 -11.17 56.40 4.65
CA VAL A 534 -11.41 56.22 6.09
C VAL A 534 -12.30 57.36 6.59
N THR A 535 -13.33 57.00 7.34
CA THR A 535 -14.27 57.94 7.97
C THR A 535 -14.46 57.57 9.43
N PHE A 536 -14.78 58.55 10.26
CA PHE A 536 -15.08 58.38 11.68
C PHE A 536 -16.47 58.95 11.98
N SER A 537 -17.18 58.37 12.96
CA SER A 537 -18.32 59.03 13.59
C SER A 537 -17.87 60.15 14.51
N GLU A 538 -18.78 61.04 14.88
CA GLU A 538 -18.62 61.80 16.12
C GLU A 538 -18.47 60.84 17.32
N PRO A 539 -17.70 61.19 18.36
CA PRO A 539 -17.60 60.39 19.57
C PRO A 539 -18.90 60.46 20.38
N ARG A 540 -19.58 59.33 20.58
CA ARG A 540 -20.67 59.23 21.56
C ARG A 540 -20.06 59.20 22.96
N VAL A 541 -20.53 60.04 23.88
CA VAL A 541 -20.05 60.12 25.27
C VAL A 541 -21.20 59.92 26.24
N GLU A 542 -21.05 59.00 27.19
CA GLU A 542 -22.07 58.63 28.20
C GLU A 542 -21.41 58.47 29.59
N ASP A 543 -22.21 58.37 30.65
CA ASP A 543 -21.76 58.15 32.03
C ASP A 543 -20.68 59.12 32.54
N ARG A 544 -20.84 60.42 32.20
CA ARG A 544 -19.98 61.50 32.73
C ARG A 544 -20.05 61.55 34.25
N ARG A 545 -18.87 61.61 34.85
CA ARG A 545 -18.60 61.73 36.29
C ARG A 545 -17.57 62.84 36.45
N THR A 546 -17.98 63.91 37.12
CA THR A 546 -17.11 65.04 37.47
C THR A 546 -15.96 64.57 38.35
N ALA A 547 -14.78 65.12 38.13
CA ALA A 547 -13.70 65.07 39.12
C ALA A 547 -13.78 66.28 40.05
N SER A 548 -13.45 66.06 41.32
CA SER A 548 -13.22 67.10 42.31
C SER A 548 -11.73 67.47 42.33
N ASP A 549 -11.36 68.60 42.92
CA ASP A 549 -9.98 68.82 43.36
C ASP A 549 -9.88 68.64 44.88
N THR A 550 -8.73 68.20 45.39
CA THR A 550 -8.57 67.88 46.82
C THR A 550 -7.22 68.31 47.38
N LEU A 551 -7.21 68.60 48.68
CA LEU A 551 -6.01 68.72 49.51
C LEU A 551 -5.88 67.45 50.35
N GLU A 552 -4.71 66.81 50.33
CA GLU A 552 -4.38 65.67 51.20
C GLU A 552 -3.29 66.11 52.18
N TYR A 553 -3.62 66.18 53.47
CA TYR A 553 -2.71 66.65 54.51
C TYR A 553 -1.71 65.57 54.89
N THR A 554 -0.41 65.87 54.84
CA THR A 554 0.66 64.89 55.09
C THR A 554 1.82 65.41 55.94
N ASP A 555 2.42 64.53 56.75
CA ASP A 555 3.68 64.77 57.47
C ASP A 555 4.93 64.57 56.57
N ASP A 556 4.81 63.99 55.38
CA ASP A 556 5.93 63.78 54.43
C ASP A 556 6.45 65.08 53.78
N LEU A 557 5.72 66.20 53.94
CA LEU A 557 6.09 67.52 53.43
C LEU A 557 6.27 68.51 54.58
N ALA A 558 7.29 69.37 54.49
CA ALA A 558 7.53 70.42 55.47
C ALA A 558 6.31 71.38 55.59
N PRO A 559 6.01 71.92 56.78
CA PRO A 559 4.80 72.71 57.02
C PRO A 559 4.52 73.79 55.98
N GLY A 560 3.33 73.78 55.39
CA GLY A 560 2.88 74.72 54.36
C GLY A 560 3.39 74.44 52.93
N VAL A 561 4.34 73.53 52.73
CA VAL A 561 4.76 73.11 51.38
C VAL A 561 3.62 72.37 50.69
N ARG A 562 3.39 72.66 49.40
CA ARG A 562 2.38 71.98 48.58
C ARG A 562 3.03 71.23 47.42
N SER A 563 2.59 70.01 47.17
CA SER A 563 3.05 69.18 46.03
C SER A 563 1.87 68.62 45.25
N ARG A 564 1.86 68.82 43.93
CA ARG A 564 0.76 68.39 43.05
C ARG A 564 1.03 66.99 42.51
N THR A 565 0.34 65.99 43.03
CA THR A 565 0.52 64.59 42.64
C THR A 565 -0.37 64.25 41.44
N GLU A 566 -1.67 64.53 41.52
CA GLU A 566 -2.67 64.11 40.53
C GLU A 566 -3.57 65.27 40.04
N TYR A 567 -4.02 65.24 38.79
CA TYR A 567 -4.83 66.29 38.16
C TYR A 567 -6.29 65.85 37.94
N PRO A 568 -7.29 66.75 38.11
CA PRO A 568 -8.69 66.37 38.06
C PRO A 568 -9.07 65.99 36.62
N THR A 569 -9.58 64.77 36.42
CA THR A 569 -9.92 64.23 35.10
C THR A 569 -11.32 63.65 35.11
N GLU A 570 -12.25 64.19 34.31
CA GLU A 570 -13.60 63.64 34.20
C GLU A 570 -13.60 62.19 33.72
N GLY A 571 -14.42 61.36 34.37
CA GLY A 571 -14.63 59.97 33.98
C GLY A 571 -15.85 59.83 33.09
N PHE A 572 -15.74 59.08 32.01
CA PHE A 572 -16.84 58.84 31.08
C PHE A 572 -16.59 57.59 30.23
N ARG A 573 -17.65 57.11 29.58
CA ARG A 573 -17.57 56.11 28.52
C ARG A 573 -17.63 56.82 27.17
N SER A 574 -16.87 56.33 26.19
CA SER A 574 -16.96 56.83 24.83
C SER A 574 -16.93 55.72 23.79
N TRP A 575 -17.60 55.97 22.66
CA TRP A 575 -17.61 55.12 21.47
C TRP A 575 -17.36 55.96 20.23
N ILE A 576 -16.43 55.52 19.39
CA ILE A 576 -16.18 56.13 18.08
C ILE A 576 -16.08 55.02 17.03
N THR A 577 -16.86 55.14 15.96
CA THR A 577 -16.89 54.15 14.87
C THR A 577 -16.00 54.59 13.72
N ARG A 578 -14.97 53.79 13.39
CA ARG A 578 -14.25 53.89 12.12
C ARG A 578 -15.03 53.12 11.05
N THR A 579 -15.15 53.68 9.86
CA THR A 579 -15.54 52.92 8.65
C THR A 579 -14.48 53.10 7.58
N VAL A 580 -13.92 51.99 7.11
CA VAL A 580 -12.97 51.93 5.98
C VAL A 580 -13.67 51.32 4.79
N LYS A 581 -13.58 51.98 3.63
CA LYS A 581 -14.01 51.46 2.34
C LYS A 581 -12.81 51.23 1.42
N ASP A 582 -12.91 50.26 0.53
CA ASP A 582 -11.97 50.10 -0.60
C ASP A 582 -12.31 51.04 -1.78
N ALA A 583 -11.53 50.95 -2.86
CA ALA A 583 -11.69 51.76 -4.07
C ALA A 583 -13.04 51.58 -4.78
N SER A 584 -13.75 50.47 -4.56
CA SER A 584 -15.11 50.24 -5.09
C SER A 584 -16.21 50.86 -4.21
N GLY A 585 -15.85 51.40 -3.05
CA GLY A 585 -16.79 51.93 -2.05
C GLY A 585 -17.38 50.86 -1.12
N LYS A 586 -17.02 49.58 -1.30
CA LYS A 586 -17.36 48.48 -0.40
C LYS A 586 -16.66 48.67 0.95
N ILE A 587 -17.39 48.46 2.04
CA ILE A 587 -16.84 48.51 3.39
C ILE A 587 -15.94 47.28 3.62
N VAL A 588 -14.69 47.53 3.98
CA VAL A 588 -13.70 46.48 4.34
C VAL A 588 -13.48 46.37 5.85
N HIS A 589 -13.57 47.48 6.59
CA HIS A 589 -13.52 47.49 8.06
C HIS A 589 -14.61 48.41 8.64
N ARG A 590 -15.23 48.01 9.75
CA ARG A 590 -16.17 48.84 10.51
C ARG A 590 -16.01 48.61 12.02
N ASP A 591 -15.00 49.26 12.59
CA ASP A 591 -14.59 49.10 13.98
C ASP A 591 -15.34 50.10 14.88
N THR A 592 -15.78 49.70 16.06
CA THR A 592 -16.28 50.64 17.08
C THR A 592 -15.39 50.58 18.32
N TYR A 593 -14.60 51.62 18.53
CA TYR A 593 -13.68 51.71 19.66
C TYR A 593 -14.43 52.21 20.89
N TYR A 594 -14.67 51.29 21.83
CA TYR A 594 -15.11 51.61 23.18
C TYR A 594 -13.91 52.04 24.03
N SER A 595 -14.06 53.10 24.82
CA SER A 595 -13.19 53.45 25.93
C SER A 595 -14.01 53.65 27.20
N ASN A 596 -13.50 53.19 28.33
CA ASN A 596 -14.04 53.47 29.66
C ASN A 596 -12.97 54.17 30.48
N TYR A 597 -13.12 55.47 30.68
CA TYR A 597 -12.20 56.30 31.47
C TYR A 597 -12.77 56.49 32.88
N ALA A 598 -11.95 56.24 33.90
CA ALA A 598 -12.26 56.55 35.29
C ALA A 598 -12.26 58.07 35.51
N ALA A 599 -13.06 58.52 36.48
CA ALA A 599 -12.90 59.85 37.04
C ALA A 599 -11.71 59.79 38.01
N ILE A 600 -10.87 60.82 37.98
CA ILE A 600 -9.71 60.95 38.84
C ILE A 600 -9.86 62.28 39.56
N ASP A 601 -10.09 62.25 40.87
CA ASP A 601 -10.03 63.47 41.68
C ASP A 601 -8.59 63.99 41.72
N GLY A 602 -8.45 65.31 41.61
CA GLY A 602 -7.17 65.97 41.75
C GLY A 602 -6.65 65.88 43.18
N ILE A 603 -5.33 65.72 43.35
CA ILE A 603 -4.71 65.65 44.68
C ILE A 603 -3.54 66.63 44.75
N THR A 604 -3.58 67.48 45.77
CA THR A 604 -2.46 68.32 46.19
C THR A 604 -2.08 67.95 47.62
N LEU A 605 -0.91 67.35 47.80
CA LEU A 605 -0.34 67.12 49.14
C LEU A 605 -0.03 68.46 49.81
N VAL A 606 -0.34 68.58 51.10
CA VAL A 606 -0.07 69.78 51.92
C VAL A 606 0.68 69.37 53.18
N GLY A 607 1.89 69.89 53.36
CA GLY A 607 2.71 69.68 54.55
C GLY A 607 2.06 70.26 55.79
N ARG A 608 1.87 69.42 56.82
CA ARG A 608 1.04 69.74 57.98
C ARG A 608 1.70 70.76 58.93
N SER A 609 0.87 71.68 59.41
CA SER A 609 1.20 72.69 60.43
C SER A 609 0.49 72.36 61.75
N PRO A 610 0.95 72.90 62.90
CA PRO A 610 0.24 72.73 64.17
C PRO A 610 -1.19 73.31 64.10
N GLY A 611 -2.19 72.44 64.15
CA GLY A 611 -3.61 72.78 64.00
C GLY A 611 -4.27 72.30 62.70
N ASP A 612 -3.50 71.82 61.72
CA ASP A 612 -4.04 71.16 60.52
C ASP A 612 -4.67 69.79 60.86
N PRO A 613 -5.56 69.25 59.98
CA PRO A 613 -6.15 67.92 60.12
C PRO A 613 -5.11 66.79 60.28
N PRO A 614 -5.50 65.58 60.71
CA PRO A 614 -4.62 64.41 60.77
C PRO A 614 -3.93 64.08 59.44
N ASP A 615 -2.79 63.39 59.51
CA ASP A 615 -2.11 62.81 58.35
C ASP A 615 -3.05 61.87 57.57
N GLY A 616 -3.00 61.94 56.24
CA GLY A 616 -3.92 61.25 55.33
C GLY A 616 -5.33 61.84 55.25
N THR A 617 -5.61 63.00 55.86
CA THR A 617 -6.94 63.64 55.73
C THR A 617 -7.09 64.31 54.36
N ILE A 618 -8.08 63.85 53.58
CA ILE A 618 -8.46 64.42 52.29
C ILE A 618 -9.62 65.42 52.48
N VAL A 619 -9.47 66.62 51.92
CA VAL A 619 -10.47 67.70 51.93
C VAL A 619 -10.77 68.12 50.48
N ILE A 620 -12.05 68.14 50.10
CA ILE A 620 -12.47 68.61 48.77
C ILE A 620 -12.35 70.13 48.68
N VAL A 621 -11.77 70.61 47.59
CA VAL A 621 -11.73 72.01 47.18
C VAL A 621 -12.89 72.24 46.20
N GLY A 622 -13.73 73.23 46.51
CA GLY A 622 -14.85 73.69 45.67
C GLY A 622 -14.60 75.05 45.04
#